data_AF-A0A4Q2DLV1-F1
#
_entry.id   AF-A0A4Q2DLV1-F1
#
_cell.length_a   1.000
_cell.length_b   1.000
_cell.length_c   1.000
_cell.angle_alpha   90.00
_cell.angle_beta   90.00
_cell.angle_gamma   90.00
#
_symmetry.space_group_name_H-M   'P 1'
#
loop_
_entity.id
_entity.type
_entity.pdbx_description
1 polymer ?
#
loop_
_entity_poly.entity_id
_entity_poly.type
_entity_poly.pdbx_seq_one_letter_code
_entity_poly.pdbx_strand_id
1 'polypeptide(L)'
;MAVLAKLVSVLALIPALVAGVTVPGADTPLFYLVATGPDTAGVNFLPVRLHGGSPNYSSILTGNGPIGKFFFTQGVLVSLDPSGSTLYPRPVVNSVLTANGCSTYGTLGFVQGASSNKCARYSTFQIQSNPENAQLGAKLTLNWVGRFYVCGVNKEVVYKVSPGDGPTECTPIDLYTVPVVE
;
A
#
# COMPACT_ATOMS: atom_id res chain seq x y z
N MET A 1 59.09 35.22 -4.26
CA MET A 1 58.30 34.64 -3.16
C MET A 1 56.96 35.35 -3.10
N ALA A 2 55.88 34.65 -3.46
CA ALA A 2 54.52 34.81 -2.93
C ALA A 2 53.64 33.77 -3.65
N VAL A 3 53.50 32.61 -3.01
CA VAL A 3 52.51 31.59 -3.34
C VAL A 3 51.15 32.16 -2.92
N LEU A 4 50.15 32.21 -3.82
CA LEU A 4 48.77 32.39 -3.36
C LEU A 4 47.83 31.36 -3.99
N ALA A 5 47.17 30.68 -3.07
CA ALA A 5 46.47 29.42 -3.19
C ALA A 5 45.28 29.42 -4.15
N LYS A 6 45.07 28.23 -4.71
CA LYS A 6 43.84 27.76 -5.36
C LYS A 6 42.61 28.07 -4.50
N LEU A 7 41.60 28.72 -5.07
CA LEU A 7 40.23 28.63 -4.57
C LEU A 7 39.52 27.56 -5.41
N VAL A 8 39.38 26.37 -4.84
CA VAL A 8 38.50 25.32 -5.35
C VAL A 8 37.09 25.68 -4.87
N SER A 9 36.24 26.18 -5.76
CA SER A 9 34.80 26.30 -5.50
C SER A 9 34.18 24.89 -5.52
N VAL A 10 34.13 24.25 -4.35
CA VAL A 10 33.22 23.12 -4.13
C VAL A 10 31.83 23.71 -3.95
N LEU A 11 31.09 23.83 -5.05
CA LEU A 11 29.65 24.06 -4.98
C LEU A 11 29.04 22.76 -4.41
N ALA A 12 28.76 22.76 -3.11
CA ALA A 12 28.08 21.66 -2.45
C ALA A 12 26.72 21.47 -3.13
N LEU A 13 26.56 20.40 -3.90
CA LEU A 13 25.24 19.85 -4.19
C LEU A 13 24.65 19.40 -2.85
N ILE A 14 23.90 20.28 -2.20
CA ILE A 14 23.03 19.88 -1.10
C ILE A 14 21.94 19.04 -1.77
N PRO A 15 21.86 17.71 -1.55
CA PRO A 15 20.69 16.97 -1.97
C PRO A 15 19.49 17.64 -1.29
N ALA A 16 18.51 18.09 -2.08
CA ALA A 16 17.29 18.68 -1.55
C ALA A 16 16.75 17.71 -0.49
N LEU A 17 16.68 18.17 0.76
CA LEU A 17 16.11 17.40 1.86
C LEU A 17 14.60 17.32 1.59
N VAL A 18 14.18 16.23 0.97
CA VAL A 18 12.76 15.95 0.77
C VAL A 18 12.20 15.50 2.11
N ALA A 19 11.39 16.35 2.73
CA ALA A 19 10.70 16.01 3.97
C ALA A 19 9.42 15.22 3.64
N GLY A 20 9.21 14.10 4.31
CA GLY A 20 7.94 13.38 4.23
C GLY A 20 6.84 14.10 5.00
N VAL A 21 5.63 14.13 4.47
CA VAL A 21 4.47 14.73 5.15
C VAL A 21 4.06 13.85 6.33
N THR A 22 3.96 14.40 7.54
CA THR A 22 3.54 13.66 8.74
C THR A 22 2.18 14.11 9.23
N VAL A 23 1.28 13.16 9.48
CA VAL A 23 0.00 13.44 10.15
C VAL A 23 0.23 13.52 11.66
N PRO A 24 -0.37 14.48 12.39
CA PRO A 24 -0.24 14.52 13.85
C PRO A 24 -0.65 13.20 14.50
N GLY A 25 0.23 12.65 15.34
CA GLY A 25 0.02 11.37 16.02
C GLY A 25 0.33 10.11 15.19
N ALA A 26 0.83 10.26 13.95
CA ALA A 26 1.30 9.13 13.17
C ALA A 26 2.67 8.64 13.63
N ASP A 27 2.87 7.33 13.59
CA ASP A 27 4.15 6.65 13.84
C ASP A 27 5.06 6.70 12.60
N THR A 28 4.49 6.94 11.41
CA THR A 28 5.24 7.03 10.16
C THR A 28 4.84 8.29 9.37
N PRO A 29 5.72 8.82 8.50
CA PRO A 29 5.30 9.73 7.45
C PRO A 29 4.23 9.09 6.55
N LEU A 30 3.51 9.93 5.81
CA LEU A 30 2.58 9.50 4.78
C LEU A 30 3.34 8.80 3.65
N PHE A 31 2.75 7.74 3.13
CA PHE A 31 3.23 7.02 1.96
C PHE A 31 2.08 6.58 1.06
N TYR A 32 2.36 6.45 -0.23
CA TYR A 32 1.56 5.70 -1.17
C TYR A 32 1.92 4.21 -1.07
N LEU A 33 0.96 3.33 -1.33
CA LEU A 33 1.22 1.93 -1.64
C LEU A 33 1.24 1.80 -3.16
N VAL A 34 2.35 1.35 -3.72
CA VAL A 34 2.54 1.19 -5.17
C VAL A 34 2.73 -0.28 -5.48
N ALA A 35 1.88 -0.80 -6.37
CA ALA A 35 1.94 -2.18 -6.82
C ALA A 35 3.08 -2.38 -7.83
N THR A 36 3.89 -3.40 -7.59
CA THR A 36 4.79 -3.99 -8.57
C THR A 36 4.22 -5.32 -9.02
N GLY A 37 4.39 -5.67 -10.29
CA GLY A 37 3.88 -6.92 -10.83
C GLY A 37 4.40 -7.15 -12.24
N PRO A 38 4.46 -8.40 -12.72
CA PRO A 38 4.99 -8.69 -14.03
C PRO A 38 4.15 -7.99 -15.11
N ASP A 39 4.87 -7.52 -16.13
CA ASP A 39 4.41 -6.76 -17.30
C ASP A 39 3.15 -7.37 -17.98
N THR A 40 2.96 -8.68 -17.83
CA THR A 40 1.82 -9.43 -18.38
C THR A 40 0.46 -8.99 -17.84
N ALA A 41 0.40 -8.42 -16.65
CA ALA A 41 -0.85 -7.88 -16.10
C ALA A 41 -1.05 -6.38 -16.42
N GLY A 42 -0.10 -5.71 -17.08
CA GLY A 42 -0.15 -4.28 -17.39
C GLY A 42 -0.17 -3.37 -16.15
N VAL A 43 0.27 -3.88 -15.00
CA VAL A 43 0.27 -3.18 -13.71
C VAL A 43 1.69 -2.95 -13.22
N ASN A 44 2.42 -2.12 -13.95
CA ASN A 44 3.75 -1.71 -13.52
C ASN A 44 3.68 -0.36 -12.80
N PHE A 45 4.03 -0.35 -11.52
CA PHE A 45 4.12 0.84 -10.67
C PHE A 45 2.84 1.68 -10.56
N LEU A 46 1.69 1.01 -10.37
CA LEU A 46 0.42 1.70 -10.17
C LEU A 46 0.10 1.88 -8.68
N PRO A 47 -0.37 3.06 -8.26
CA PRO A 47 -0.74 3.30 -6.87
C PRO A 47 -2.07 2.60 -6.50
N VAL A 48 -2.15 2.13 -5.26
CA VAL A 48 -3.38 1.59 -4.68
C VAL A 48 -4.40 2.71 -4.49
N ARG A 49 -5.61 2.50 -5.01
CA ARG A 49 -6.76 3.38 -4.81
C ARG A 49 -7.68 2.80 -3.75
N LEU A 50 -8.27 3.67 -2.92
CA LEU A 50 -9.04 3.23 -1.75
C LEU A 50 -10.36 2.53 -2.13
N HIS A 51 -10.97 2.95 -3.23
CA HIS A 51 -12.32 2.52 -3.64
C HIS A 51 -12.45 2.37 -5.16
N GLY A 52 -13.37 1.52 -5.58
CA GLY A 52 -13.76 1.31 -6.99
C GLY A 52 -13.74 -0.15 -7.45
N GLY A 53 -13.39 -1.09 -6.56
CA GLY A 53 -13.66 -2.52 -6.75
C GLY A 53 -15.06 -2.91 -6.26
N SER A 54 -15.36 -4.21 -6.25
CA SER A 54 -16.57 -4.78 -5.67
C SER A 54 -16.23 -5.65 -4.45
N PRO A 55 -16.78 -5.36 -3.24
CA PRO A 55 -17.67 -4.24 -2.91
C PRO A 55 -17.00 -2.87 -3.06
N ASN A 56 -17.78 -1.78 -3.11
CA ASN A 56 -17.30 -0.41 -3.44
C ASN A 56 -16.07 0.07 -2.64
N TYR A 57 -15.83 -0.49 -1.46
CA TYR A 57 -14.67 -0.18 -0.62
C TYR A 57 -13.40 -0.99 -0.94
N SER A 58 -13.46 -1.89 -1.92
CA SER A 58 -12.32 -2.68 -2.38
C SER A 58 -11.35 -1.83 -3.20
N SER A 59 -10.08 -2.13 -2.98
CA SER A 59 -8.97 -1.42 -3.59
C SER A 59 -8.68 -1.91 -5.00
N ILE A 60 -8.37 -0.96 -5.86
CA ILE A 60 -8.05 -1.19 -7.28
C ILE A 60 -6.76 -0.47 -7.65
N LEU A 61 -6.12 -0.92 -8.73
CA LEU A 61 -4.91 -0.28 -9.27
C LEU A 61 -5.22 0.64 -10.46
N THR A 62 -6.35 0.43 -11.14
CA THR A 62 -6.79 1.21 -12.31
C THR A 62 -8.09 1.96 -12.02
N GLY A 63 -8.48 2.92 -12.85
CA GLY A 63 -9.73 3.68 -12.68
C GLY A 63 -9.57 5.02 -11.98
N ASN A 64 -10.70 5.60 -11.55
CA ASN A 64 -10.77 7.01 -11.13
C ASN A 64 -10.94 7.22 -9.62
N GLY A 65 -10.96 6.16 -8.82
CA GLY A 65 -11.04 6.26 -7.36
C GLY A 65 -9.82 7.00 -6.76
N PRO A 66 -9.95 7.62 -5.58
CA PRO A 66 -8.84 8.37 -4.98
C PRO A 66 -7.64 7.46 -4.68
N ILE A 67 -6.45 7.95 -5.01
CA ILE A 67 -5.20 7.29 -4.61
C ILE A 67 -5.08 7.35 -3.09
N GLY A 68 -4.84 6.19 -2.47
CA GLY A 68 -4.71 6.10 -1.03
C GLY A 68 -3.40 6.70 -0.54
N LYS A 69 -3.49 7.57 0.47
CA LYS A 69 -2.36 8.00 1.29
C LYS A 69 -2.45 7.28 2.63
N PHE A 70 -1.40 6.61 3.03
CA PHE A 70 -1.38 5.69 4.17
C PHE A 70 -0.34 6.12 5.19
N PHE A 71 -0.57 5.73 6.44
CA PHE A 71 0.38 5.88 7.53
C PHE A 71 0.07 4.85 8.62
N PHE A 72 1.02 4.64 9.53
CA PHE A 72 0.79 3.90 10.75
C PHE A 72 0.48 4.87 11.90
N THR A 73 -0.47 4.50 12.74
CA THR A 73 -0.74 5.17 14.01
C THR A 73 -1.04 4.11 15.05
N GLN A 74 -0.36 4.17 16.20
CA GLN A 74 -0.44 3.15 17.25
C GLN A 74 -0.20 1.73 16.71
N GLY A 75 0.74 1.59 15.76
CA GLY A 75 1.07 0.31 15.12
C GLY A 75 0.03 -0.23 14.14
N VAL A 76 -1.02 0.53 13.82
CA VAL A 76 -2.08 0.12 12.89
C VAL A 76 -1.97 0.92 11.59
N LEU A 77 -1.93 0.20 10.46
CA LEU A 77 -2.05 0.83 9.14
C LEU A 77 -3.43 1.45 8.98
N VAL A 78 -3.48 2.71 8.55
CA VAL A 78 -4.70 3.41 8.18
C VAL A 78 -4.48 4.23 6.91
N SER A 79 -5.57 4.73 6.33
CA SER A 79 -5.53 5.68 5.22
C SER A 79 -6.06 7.04 5.63
N LEU A 80 -5.65 8.09 4.93
CA LEU A 80 -6.34 9.37 4.98
C LEU A 80 -7.68 9.25 4.26
N ASP A 81 -8.73 9.80 4.87
CA ASP A 81 -10.01 9.94 4.20
C ASP A 81 -9.90 11.02 3.11
N PRO A 82 -10.17 10.69 1.83
CA PRO A 82 -10.19 11.67 0.75
C PRO A 82 -11.16 12.84 0.96
N SER A 83 -12.19 12.67 1.79
CA SER A 83 -13.16 13.70 2.15
C SER A 83 -12.66 14.65 3.26
N GLY A 84 -11.51 14.37 3.87
CA GLY A 84 -10.93 15.18 4.95
C GLY A 84 -11.43 14.84 6.36
N SER A 85 -12.17 13.74 6.54
CA SER A 85 -12.57 13.26 7.87
C SER A 85 -11.36 12.85 8.73
N THR A 86 -11.50 13.01 10.05
CA THR A 86 -10.55 12.47 11.04
C THR A 86 -10.76 10.99 11.33
N LEU A 87 -11.82 10.38 10.78
CA LEU A 87 -12.06 8.95 10.86
C LEU A 87 -11.28 8.22 9.78
N TYR A 88 -10.08 7.76 10.12
CA TYR A 88 -9.19 7.09 9.17
C TYR A 88 -9.75 5.72 8.76
N PRO A 89 -9.96 5.45 7.45
CA PRO A 89 -10.36 4.14 7.00
C PRO A 89 -9.27 3.10 7.30
N ARG A 90 -9.70 1.97 7.87
CA ARG A 90 -8.82 0.86 8.24
C ARG A 90 -8.81 -0.19 7.13
N PRO A 91 -7.66 -0.82 6.86
CA PRO A 91 -7.58 -1.88 5.88
C PRO A 91 -8.39 -3.10 6.35
N VAL A 92 -9.01 -3.77 5.40
CA VAL A 92 -9.78 -4.98 5.63
C VAL A 92 -9.50 -5.96 4.49
N VAL A 93 -9.32 -7.23 4.83
CA VAL A 93 -9.41 -8.33 3.86
C VAL A 93 -10.83 -8.86 3.90
N ASN A 94 -11.59 -8.56 2.86
CA ASN A 94 -12.98 -8.95 2.70
C ASN A 94 -13.07 -10.40 2.22
N SER A 95 -12.82 -11.35 3.13
CA SER A 95 -12.91 -12.78 2.82
C SER A 95 -14.33 -13.23 2.53
N VAL A 96 -14.48 -14.29 1.76
CA VAL A 96 -15.75 -14.85 1.34
C VAL A 96 -16.20 -15.93 2.33
N LEU A 97 -17.48 -15.95 2.68
CA LEU A 97 -18.08 -17.07 3.42
C LEU A 97 -18.28 -18.25 2.47
N THR A 98 -17.71 -19.40 2.83
CA THR A 98 -17.84 -20.66 2.10
C THR A 98 -18.60 -21.69 2.94
N ALA A 99 -18.92 -22.85 2.35
CA ALA A 99 -19.53 -23.96 3.08
C ALA A 99 -18.68 -24.44 4.28
N ASN A 100 -17.36 -24.23 4.25
CA ASN A 100 -16.42 -24.63 5.29
C ASN A 100 -16.02 -23.47 6.22
N GLY A 101 -16.74 -22.34 6.18
CA GLY A 101 -16.42 -21.13 6.93
C GLY A 101 -15.72 -20.07 6.08
N CYS A 102 -15.01 -19.15 6.74
CA CYS A 102 -14.40 -18.00 6.04
C CYS A 102 -13.18 -18.41 5.21
N SER A 103 -13.09 -17.90 3.99
CA SER A 103 -11.98 -18.16 3.09
C SER A 103 -10.66 -17.56 3.57
N THR A 104 -9.56 -18.22 3.19
CA THR A 104 -8.18 -17.78 3.41
C THR A 104 -7.78 -16.59 2.53
N TYR A 105 -8.54 -16.32 1.47
CA TYR A 105 -8.36 -15.19 0.54
C TYR A 105 -9.48 -14.16 0.65
N GLY A 106 -9.27 -12.95 0.14
CA GLY A 106 -10.29 -11.90 0.04
C GLY A 106 -9.77 -10.63 -0.62
N THR A 107 -10.68 -9.76 -1.07
CA THR A 107 -10.29 -8.45 -1.62
C THR A 107 -9.73 -7.56 -0.52
N LEU A 108 -8.64 -6.84 -0.81
CA LEU A 108 -8.18 -5.75 0.05
C LEU A 108 -9.17 -4.58 -0.13
N GLY A 109 -9.54 -3.94 0.97
CA GLY A 109 -10.33 -2.72 0.95
C GLY A 109 -10.06 -1.87 2.16
N PHE A 110 -10.71 -0.72 2.23
CA PHE A 110 -10.56 0.23 3.34
C PHE A 110 -11.92 0.73 3.80
N VAL A 111 -12.23 0.57 5.08
CA VAL A 111 -13.55 0.91 5.64
C VAL A 111 -13.44 1.82 6.84
N GLN A 112 -14.37 2.78 6.93
CA GLN A 112 -14.61 3.53 8.16
C GLN A 112 -15.58 2.73 9.03
N GLY A 113 -15.24 2.54 10.31
CA GLY A 113 -16.06 1.72 11.22
C GLY A 113 -15.88 0.22 10.98
N ALA A 114 -16.99 -0.48 10.73
CA ALA A 114 -17.03 -1.94 10.59
C ALA A 114 -17.74 -2.35 9.30
N SER A 115 -17.15 -3.32 8.60
CA SER A 115 -17.76 -4.13 7.55
C SER A 115 -18.89 -5.00 8.10
N SER A 116 -19.97 -5.11 7.33
CA SER A 116 -21.08 -6.04 7.57
C SER A 116 -20.72 -7.49 7.23
N ASN A 117 -19.58 -7.73 6.58
CA ASN A 117 -19.12 -9.07 6.27
C ASN A 117 -18.53 -9.74 7.52
N LYS A 118 -19.16 -10.83 7.98
CA LYS A 118 -18.70 -11.63 9.13
C LYS A 118 -17.33 -12.29 8.92
N CYS A 119 -16.91 -12.45 7.67
CA CYS A 119 -15.60 -12.95 7.30
C CYS A 119 -14.57 -11.84 7.04
N ALA A 120 -14.93 -10.58 7.24
CA ALA A 120 -13.98 -9.48 7.14
C ALA A 120 -12.87 -9.63 8.19
N ARG A 121 -11.63 -9.58 7.74
CA ARG A 121 -10.45 -9.65 8.60
C ARG A 121 -9.76 -8.28 8.65
N TYR A 122 -9.71 -7.70 9.84
CA TYR A 122 -8.93 -6.51 10.15
C TYR A 122 -7.56 -6.95 10.66
N SER A 123 -6.87 -7.75 9.85
CA SER A 123 -5.57 -8.29 10.21
C SER A 123 -4.55 -7.16 10.38
N THR A 124 -3.55 -7.36 11.23
CA THR A 124 -2.48 -6.38 11.43
C THR A 124 -1.61 -6.37 10.18
N PHE A 125 -1.76 -5.35 9.35
CA PHE A 125 -0.86 -5.10 8.24
C PHE A 125 0.46 -4.60 8.79
N GLN A 126 1.57 -5.05 8.22
CA GLN A 126 2.92 -4.61 8.59
C GLN A 126 3.67 -4.11 7.36
N ILE A 127 4.74 -3.37 7.61
CA ILE A 127 5.72 -3.04 6.59
C ILE A 127 7.04 -3.76 6.89
N GLN A 128 7.61 -4.37 5.86
CA GLN A 128 8.89 -5.04 5.90
C GLN A 128 9.90 -4.21 5.12
N SER A 129 10.95 -3.73 5.76
CA SER A 129 12.08 -3.14 5.04
C SER A 129 12.63 -4.17 4.05
N ASN A 130 12.77 -3.79 2.77
CA ASN A 130 13.40 -4.67 1.79
C ASN A 130 14.94 -4.63 2.00
N PRO A 131 15.57 -5.73 2.47
CA PRO A 131 17.00 -5.73 2.75
C PRO A 131 17.84 -5.71 1.46
N GLU A 132 17.28 -6.12 0.32
CA GLU A 132 18.00 -6.25 -0.95
C GLU A 132 18.00 -4.97 -1.78
N ASN A 133 17.01 -4.10 -1.59
CA ASN A 133 16.92 -2.84 -2.32
C ASN A 133 16.22 -1.75 -1.50
N ALA A 134 17.03 -0.91 -0.85
CA ALA A 134 16.56 0.23 -0.06
C ALA A 134 15.84 1.30 -0.89
N GLN A 135 15.95 1.28 -2.23
CA GLN A 135 15.30 2.27 -3.10
C GLN A 135 13.81 1.99 -3.30
N LEU A 136 13.36 0.75 -3.14
CA LEU A 136 11.96 0.35 -3.36
C LEU A 136 11.06 0.59 -2.15
N GLY A 137 11.56 1.23 -1.08
CA GLY A 137 10.81 1.43 0.15
C GLY A 137 10.54 0.11 0.90
N ALA A 138 9.57 0.14 1.81
CA ALA A 138 9.16 -1.03 2.59
C ALA A 138 8.00 -1.75 1.90
N LYS A 139 7.99 -3.08 1.96
CA LYS A 139 6.91 -3.91 1.40
C LYS A 139 5.79 -4.08 2.41
N LEU A 140 4.55 -3.92 1.98
CA LEU A 140 3.38 -4.27 2.79
C LEU A 140 3.25 -5.79 2.90
N THR A 141 3.09 -6.28 4.12
CA THR A 141 2.87 -7.69 4.43
C THR A 141 1.66 -7.86 5.34
N LEU A 142 1.11 -9.08 5.36
CA LEU A 142 0.00 -9.44 6.22
C LEU A 142 0.35 -10.71 7.00
N ASN A 143 0.64 -10.57 8.30
CA ASN A 143 1.00 -11.69 9.18
C ASN A 143 2.16 -12.56 8.67
N TRP A 144 3.01 -12.05 7.76
CA TRP A 144 4.12 -12.79 7.16
C TRP A 144 3.72 -14.06 6.40
N VAL A 145 2.44 -14.17 6.03
CA VAL A 145 1.87 -15.30 5.30
C VAL A 145 1.26 -14.76 3.99
N GLY A 146 1.17 -15.61 2.97
CA GLY A 146 0.48 -15.28 1.72
C GLY A 146 1.14 -14.18 0.86
N ARG A 147 0.37 -13.66 -0.10
CA ARG A 147 0.79 -12.58 -1.00
C ARG A 147 -0.41 -11.79 -1.51
N PHE A 148 -0.14 -10.58 -1.97
CA PHE A 148 -1.09 -9.80 -2.75
C PHE A 148 -1.09 -10.23 -4.22
N TYR A 149 -2.25 -10.07 -4.83
CA TYR A 149 -2.51 -10.36 -6.22
C TYR A 149 -3.36 -9.25 -6.81
N VAL A 150 -3.27 -9.09 -8.12
CA VAL A 150 -4.22 -8.30 -8.90
C VAL A 150 -5.14 -9.25 -9.66
N CYS A 151 -6.44 -9.02 -9.59
CA CYS A 151 -7.45 -9.88 -10.22
C CYS A 151 -8.44 -9.05 -11.04
N GLY A 152 -8.98 -9.68 -12.08
CA GLY A 152 -10.05 -9.11 -12.91
C GLY A 152 -9.67 -7.88 -13.73
N VAL A 153 -10.67 -7.35 -14.44
CA VAL A 153 -10.50 -6.21 -15.37
C VAL A 153 -10.28 -4.88 -14.65
N ASN A 154 -10.88 -4.71 -13.47
CA ASN A 154 -10.74 -3.50 -12.64
C ASN A 154 -9.42 -3.47 -11.86
N LYS A 155 -8.58 -4.50 -12.03
CA LYS A 155 -7.30 -4.65 -11.31
C LYS A 155 -7.49 -4.56 -9.80
N GLU A 156 -8.42 -5.35 -9.27
CA GLU A 156 -8.71 -5.42 -7.85
C GLU A 156 -7.54 -6.05 -7.10
N VAL A 157 -7.19 -5.46 -5.96
CA VAL A 157 -6.15 -6.00 -5.08
C VAL A 157 -6.76 -7.07 -4.20
N VAL A 158 -6.19 -8.27 -4.25
CA VAL A 158 -6.66 -9.44 -3.50
C VAL A 158 -5.51 -10.00 -2.67
N TYR A 159 -5.79 -10.35 -1.43
CA TYR A 159 -4.85 -11.10 -0.61
C TYR A 159 -5.21 -12.59 -0.65
N LYS A 160 -4.22 -13.45 -0.88
CA LYS A 160 -4.37 -14.91 -0.88
C LYS A 160 -3.30 -15.54 0.00
N VAL A 161 -3.69 -16.46 0.88
CA VAL A 161 -2.73 -17.26 1.67
C VAL A 161 -2.00 -18.24 0.78
N SER A 162 -2.74 -18.96 -0.08
CA SER A 162 -2.18 -19.88 -1.07
C SER A 162 -2.45 -19.40 -2.49
N PRO A 163 -1.51 -19.57 -3.45
CA PRO A 163 -1.72 -19.14 -4.84
C PRO A 163 -2.93 -19.78 -5.52
N GLY A 164 -3.22 -21.04 -5.19
CA GLY A 164 -4.37 -21.81 -5.72
C GLY A 164 -5.71 -21.50 -5.08
N ASP A 165 -5.76 -20.65 -4.04
CA ASP A 165 -7.03 -20.19 -3.47
C ASP A 165 -7.81 -19.37 -4.50
N GLY A 166 -9.10 -19.09 -4.26
CA GLY A 166 -9.86 -18.16 -5.12
C GLY A 166 -9.38 -16.70 -4.95
N PRO A 167 -9.85 -15.76 -5.78
CA PRO A 167 -10.36 -15.98 -7.13
C PRO A 167 -9.25 -16.45 -8.10
N THR A 168 -9.65 -16.98 -9.25
CA THR A 168 -8.75 -17.40 -10.34
C THR A 168 -8.34 -16.21 -11.22
N GLU A 169 -7.41 -16.42 -12.15
CA GLU A 169 -6.93 -15.38 -13.10
C GLU A 169 -6.30 -14.15 -12.42
N CYS A 170 -5.57 -14.43 -11.34
CA CYS A 170 -4.89 -13.42 -10.55
C CYS A 170 -3.39 -13.45 -10.80
N THR A 171 -2.78 -12.28 -10.95
CA THR A 171 -1.31 -12.14 -11.09
C THR A 171 -0.72 -11.68 -9.77
N PRO A 172 0.36 -12.31 -9.26
CA PRO A 172 0.99 -11.88 -8.01
C PRO A 172 1.56 -10.46 -8.15
N ILE A 173 1.38 -9.66 -7.10
CA ILE A 173 1.94 -8.32 -6.98
C ILE A 173 2.61 -8.15 -5.62
N ASP A 174 3.52 -7.18 -5.52
CA ASP A 174 3.98 -6.67 -4.23
C ASP A 174 3.56 -5.21 -4.08
N LEU A 175 3.27 -4.78 -2.86
CA LEU A 175 2.87 -3.40 -2.57
C LEU A 175 4.00 -2.75 -1.79
N TYR A 176 4.62 -1.71 -2.37
CA TYR A 176 5.75 -1.01 -1.78
C TYR A 176 5.37 0.40 -1.33
N THR A 177 5.97 0.86 -0.23
CA THR A 177 5.78 2.22 0.26
C THR A 177 6.59 3.21 -0.56
N VAL A 178 5.93 4.27 -1.03
CA VAL A 178 6.58 5.42 -1.68
C VAL A 178 6.25 6.66 -0.87
N PRO A 179 7.23 7.41 -0.34
CA PRO A 179 6.96 8.59 0.49
C PRO A 179 6.05 9.60 -0.21
N VAL A 180 5.11 10.19 0.53
CA VAL A 180 4.40 11.40 0.09
C VAL A 180 5.28 12.59 0.44
N VAL A 181 5.56 13.41 -0.56
CA VAL A 181 6.46 14.56 -0.47
C VAL A 181 5.69 15.81 -0.88
N GLU A 182 5.95 16.92 -0.21
CA GLU A 182 5.42 18.26 -0.51
C GLU A 182 6.57 19.25 -0.68
#